data_AF-A0A8S1PX02-F1
#
_entry.id   AF-A0A8S1PX02-F1
#
_cell.length_a   1.000
_cell.length_b   1.000
_cell.length_c   1.000
_cell.angle_alpha   90.00
_cell.angle_beta   90.00
_cell.angle_gamma   90.00
#
_symmetry.space_group_name_H-M   'P 1'
#
loop_
_entity.id
_entity.type
_entity.pdbx_description
1 polymer ?
#
loop_
_entity_poly.entity_id
_entity_poly.type
_entity_poly.pdbx_seq_one_letter_code
_entity_poly.pdbx_strand_id
1 'polypeptide(L)'
;MYIINNVQEQIINYYKKWQNIVTQKHSLKKLCIKAKEEITQIAKQIILTMLIAQIQIETNQNCPICLNEDLIFKGVQSEQCKHSFCIACINGYWKHNQKKQLKCPCCRAKISTFAKSKKLQDEFQQECNQFILEYRVRCTVLKYNIIYPFQIIANIYKHLGQLFNLCKILLKLSIQLQLVLCFILCIYVLSPIDLFPEAIFGVLGLVDDLLCIIFIVWILITQIMIRIFF
;
A
#
# COMPACT_ATOMS: atom_id res chain seq x y z
N MET A 1 71.90 -66.71 45.98
CA MET A 1 70.62 -67.09 45.35
C MET A 1 69.41 -66.41 46.02
N TYR A 2 69.36 -66.31 47.36
CA TYR A 2 68.23 -65.70 48.09
C TYR A 2 68.05 -64.19 47.89
N ILE A 3 69.15 -63.43 47.79
CA ILE A 3 69.12 -61.95 47.63
C ILE A 3 68.60 -61.55 46.24
N ILE A 4 68.92 -62.32 45.20
CA ILE A 4 68.51 -62.03 43.82
C ILE A 4 66.98 -62.23 43.65
N ASN A 5 66.43 -63.28 44.26
CA ASN A 5 64.98 -63.55 44.21
C ASN A 5 64.16 -62.46 44.93
N ASN A 6 64.65 -61.95 46.07
CA ASN A 6 63.97 -60.90 46.83
C ASN A 6 63.96 -59.56 46.08
N VAL A 7 65.06 -59.22 45.40
CA VAL A 7 65.13 -58.02 44.55
C VAL A 7 64.22 -58.14 43.32
N GLN A 8 64.15 -59.33 42.69
CA GLN A 8 63.23 -59.57 41.59
C GLN A 8 61.76 -59.45 41.99
N GLU A 9 61.37 -60.01 43.15
CA GLU A 9 60.00 -59.87 43.65
C GLU A 9 59.63 -58.41 43.95
N GLN A 10 60.54 -57.62 44.52
CA GLN A 10 60.30 -56.20 44.76
C GLN A 10 60.10 -55.42 43.46
N ILE A 11 60.91 -55.68 42.42
CA ILE A 11 60.77 -55.03 41.11
C ILE A 11 59.44 -55.40 40.46
N ILE A 12 59.03 -56.66 40.51
CA ILE A 12 57.73 -57.12 39.98
C ILE A 12 56.59 -56.43 40.74
N ASN A 13 56.71 -56.27 42.05
CA ASN A 13 55.67 -55.60 42.85
C ASN A 13 55.59 -54.10 42.54
N TYR A 14 56.72 -53.43 42.33
CA TYR A 14 56.76 -52.04 41.86
C TYR A 14 56.15 -51.88 40.47
N TYR A 15 56.44 -52.80 39.55
CA TYR A 15 55.88 -52.77 38.20
C TYR A 15 54.35 -52.98 38.21
N LYS A 16 53.84 -53.95 39.00
CA LYS A 16 52.40 -54.16 39.18
C LYS A 16 51.71 -52.94 39.79
N LYS A 17 52.33 -52.30 40.78
CA LYS A 17 51.82 -51.07 41.39
C LYS A 17 51.77 -49.92 40.38
N TRP A 18 52.81 -49.75 39.56
CA TRP A 18 52.85 -48.73 38.52
C TRP A 18 51.81 -48.99 37.42
N GLN A 19 51.67 -50.23 36.96
CA GLN A 19 50.63 -50.61 36.00
C GLN A 19 49.22 -50.30 36.53
N ASN A 20 48.93 -50.59 37.80
CA ASN A 20 47.64 -50.26 38.41
C ASN A 20 47.39 -48.74 38.48
N ILE A 21 48.40 -47.92 38.75
CA ILE A 21 48.27 -46.46 38.77
C ILE A 21 47.99 -45.93 37.36
N VAL A 22 48.67 -46.47 36.34
CA VAL A 22 48.48 -46.06 34.94
C VAL A 22 47.08 -46.44 34.43
N THR A 23 46.59 -47.64 34.75
CA THR A 23 45.25 -48.09 34.35
C THR A 23 44.15 -47.29 35.06
N GLN A 24 44.28 -47.00 36.35
CA GLN A 24 43.36 -46.12 37.09
C GLN A 24 43.33 -44.69 36.52
N LYS A 25 44.48 -44.12 36.16
CA LYS A 25 44.54 -42.79 35.56
C LYS A 25 43.85 -42.75 34.19
N HIS A 26 44.00 -43.82 33.39
CA HIS A 26 43.35 -43.92 32.09
C HIS A 26 41.83 -44.13 32.20
N SER A 27 41.35 -44.93 33.16
CA SER A 27 39.92 -45.10 33.42
C SER A 27 39.25 -43.81 33.91
N LEU A 28 39.91 -43.07 34.81
CA LEU A 28 39.46 -41.75 35.27
C LEU A 28 39.37 -40.74 34.11
N LYS A 29 40.36 -40.71 33.21
CA LYS A 29 40.34 -39.83 32.04
C LYS A 29 39.16 -40.14 31.12
N LYS A 30 38.86 -41.44 30.88
CA LYS A 30 37.68 -41.86 30.11
C LYS A 30 36.37 -41.44 30.77
N LEU A 31 36.25 -41.60 32.09
CA LEU A 31 35.07 -41.17 32.84
C LEU A 31 34.88 -39.65 32.77
N CYS A 32 35.94 -38.85 32.89
CA CYS A 32 35.85 -37.39 32.75
C CYS A 32 35.42 -36.96 31.34
N ILE A 33 35.89 -37.64 30.28
CA ILE A 33 35.46 -37.36 28.90
C ILE A 33 33.97 -37.67 28.73
N LYS A 34 33.53 -38.85 29.20
CA LYS A 34 32.13 -39.25 29.15
C LYS A 34 31.22 -38.30 29.95
N ALA A 35 31.62 -37.93 31.16
CA ALA A 35 30.89 -36.96 31.97
C ALA A 35 30.83 -35.58 31.28
N LYS A 36 31.92 -35.15 30.63
CA LYS A 36 31.92 -33.90 29.85
C LYS A 36 30.95 -33.95 28.67
N GLU A 37 30.89 -35.07 27.96
CA GLU A 37 29.93 -35.27 26.87
C GLU A 37 28.49 -35.23 27.38
N GLU A 38 28.17 -35.95 28.45
CA GLU A 38 26.84 -35.97 29.09
C GLU A 38 26.42 -34.57 29.57
N ILE A 39 27.32 -33.84 30.26
CA ILE A 39 27.07 -32.46 30.69
C ILE A 39 26.81 -31.55 29.50
N THR A 40 27.58 -31.69 28.41
CA THR A 40 27.35 -30.87 27.20
C THR A 40 26.04 -31.20 26.51
N GLN A 41 25.59 -32.45 26.52
CA GLN A 41 24.27 -32.82 25.99
C GLN A 41 23.13 -32.24 26.84
N ILE A 42 23.22 -32.36 28.16
CA ILE A 42 22.24 -31.78 29.09
C ILE A 42 22.18 -30.26 28.91
N ALA A 43 23.34 -29.60 28.84
CA ALA A 43 23.40 -28.14 28.61
C ALA A 43 22.76 -27.75 27.27
N LYS A 44 23.01 -28.48 26.18
CA LYS A 44 22.35 -28.26 24.89
C LYS A 44 20.83 -28.41 25.00
N GLN A 45 20.35 -29.41 25.73
CA GLN A 45 18.92 -29.66 25.89
C GLN A 45 18.23 -28.58 26.74
N ILE A 46 18.90 -28.09 27.79
CA ILE A 46 18.43 -26.95 28.58
C ILE A 46 18.38 -25.68 27.73
N ILE A 47 19.44 -25.39 26.96
CA ILE A 47 19.45 -24.21 26.07
C ILE A 47 18.35 -24.31 25.01
N LEU A 48 18.16 -25.49 24.40
CA LEU A 48 17.10 -25.71 23.42
C LEU A 48 15.70 -25.51 24.01
N THR A 49 15.45 -26.05 25.21
CA THR A 49 14.15 -25.88 25.89
C THR A 49 13.90 -24.43 26.30
N MET A 50 14.93 -23.71 26.76
CA MET A 50 14.84 -22.28 27.05
C MET A 50 14.56 -21.44 25.80
N LEU A 51 15.22 -21.74 24.67
CA LEU A 51 14.96 -21.06 23.39
C LEU A 51 13.54 -21.32 22.87
N ILE A 52 13.05 -22.55 22.96
CA ILE A 52 11.67 -22.89 22.59
C ILE A 52 10.67 -22.11 23.45
N ALA A 53 10.89 -22.06 24.77
CA ALA A 53 10.04 -21.30 25.68
C ALA A 53 10.06 -19.79 25.37
N GLN A 54 11.24 -19.23 25.06
CA GLN A 54 11.38 -17.81 24.72
C GLN A 54 10.68 -17.47 23.38
N ILE A 55 10.78 -18.34 22.38
CA ILE A 55 10.02 -18.22 21.12
C ILE A 55 8.52 -18.31 21.38
N GLN A 56 8.07 -19.19 22.28
CA GLN A 56 6.66 -19.30 22.67
C GLN A 56 6.14 -18.02 23.36
N ILE A 57 6.95 -17.37 24.20
CA ILE A 57 6.62 -16.10 24.86
C ILE A 57 6.57 -14.93 23.86
N GLU A 58 7.52 -14.84 22.92
CA GLU A 58 7.49 -13.83 21.84
C GLU A 58 6.32 -14.06 20.88
N THR A 59 5.90 -15.30 20.72
CA THR A 59 4.70 -15.69 19.97
C THR A 59 3.47 -15.80 20.87
N ASN A 60 3.39 -15.03 21.97
CA ASN A 60 2.22 -14.97 22.85
C ASN A 60 0.95 -14.99 22.00
N GLN A 61 0.32 -16.16 21.95
CA GLN A 61 -0.81 -16.45 21.08
C GLN A 61 -2.07 -15.80 21.64
N ASN A 62 -1.97 -15.19 22.82
CA ASN A 62 -3.09 -14.62 23.52
C ASN A 62 -3.28 -13.17 23.10
N CYS A 63 -4.53 -12.75 23.00
CA CYS A 63 -4.84 -11.37 22.68
C CYS A 63 -4.27 -10.41 23.74
N PRO A 64 -3.54 -9.34 23.37
CA PRO A 64 -2.98 -8.39 24.33
C PRO A 64 -4.04 -7.54 25.06
N ILE A 65 -5.31 -7.65 24.69
CA ILE A 65 -6.43 -6.94 25.31
C ILE A 65 -7.10 -7.82 26.38
N CYS A 66 -7.48 -9.06 26.04
CA CYS A 66 -8.19 -9.96 26.97
C CYS A 66 -7.29 -10.98 27.67
N LEU A 67 -6.04 -11.16 27.21
CA LEU A 67 -5.04 -12.11 27.70
C LEU A 67 -5.45 -13.60 27.66
N ASN A 68 -6.63 -13.92 27.14
CA ASN A 68 -7.21 -15.26 27.20
C ASN A 68 -7.37 -15.95 25.83
N GLU A 69 -7.75 -15.22 24.78
CA GLU A 69 -8.09 -15.85 23.50
C GLU A 69 -6.91 -16.11 22.58
N ASP A 70 -6.88 -17.32 22.03
CA ASP A 70 -5.94 -17.78 21.02
C ASP A 70 -6.14 -17.05 19.67
N LEU A 71 -5.24 -16.11 19.40
CA LEU A 71 -5.11 -15.34 18.17
C LEU A 71 -4.87 -16.22 16.93
N ILE A 72 -4.36 -17.45 17.11
CA ILE A 72 -4.20 -18.40 16.00
C ILE A 72 -5.56 -18.76 15.40
N PHE A 73 -6.57 -19.00 16.25
CA PHE A 73 -7.86 -19.52 15.81
C PHE A 73 -8.94 -18.45 15.70
N LYS A 74 -8.82 -17.35 16.45
CA LYS A 74 -9.83 -16.27 16.54
C LYS A 74 -9.27 -14.86 16.33
N GLY A 75 -8.06 -14.76 15.78
CA GLY A 75 -7.35 -13.49 15.65
C GLY A 75 -7.48 -12.82 14.28
N VAL A 76 -7.43 -11.49 14.32
CA VAL A 76 -7.15 -10.62 13.17
C VAL A 76 -5.84 -9.88 13.41
N GLN A 77 -5.10 -9.64 12.33
CA GLN A 77 -3.82 -8.95 12.34
C GLN A 77 -3.91 -7.62 11.59
N SER A 78 -3.36 -6.55 12.16
CA SER A 78 -3.17 -5.30 11.42
C SER A 78 -2.10 -5.47 10.34
N GLU A 79 -2.41 -5.10 9.09
CA GLU A 79 -1.44 -5.18 8.00
C GLU A 79 -0.27 -4.18 8.16
N GLN A 80 -0.49 -3.06 8.85
CA GLN A 80 0.47 -1.95 8.95
C GLN A 80 1.48 -2.17 10.06
N CYS A 81 1.02 -2.63 11.24
CA CYS A 81 1.87 -2.78 12.41
C CYS A 81 2.04 -4.23 12.87
N LYS A 82 1.41 -5.19 12.18
CA LYS A 82 1.50 -6.63 12.41
C LYS A 82 1.07 -7.12 13.80
N HIS A 83 0.51 -6.25 14.65
CA HIS A 83 -0.11 -6.67 15.90
C HIS A 83 -1.44 -7.39 15.65
N SER A 84 -1.70 -8.42 16.46
CA SER A 84 -2.85 -9.30 16.33
C SER A 84 -3.77 -9.20 17.55
N PHE A 85 -5.08 -9.31 17.34
CA PHE A 85 -6.11 -9.16 18.35
C PHE A 85 -7.26 -10.15 18.14
N CYS A 86 -7.94 -10.53 19.22
CA CYS A 86 -9.19 -11.28 19.13
C CYS A 86 -10.27 -10.38 18.48
N ILE A 87 -11.14 -10.95 17.65
CA ILE A 87 -12.17 -10.19 16.92
C ILE A 87 -13.09 -9.43 17.89
N ALA A 88 -13.55 -10.08 18.96
CA ALA A 88 -14.40 -9.47 19.97
C ALA A 88 -13.72 -8.23 20.62
N CYS A 89 -12.44 -8.37 20.97
CA CYS A 89 -11.64 -7.34 21.63
C CYS A 89 -11.45 -6.11 20.75
N ILE A 90 -11.03 -6.32 19.49
CA ILE A 90 -10.76 -5.21 18.57
C ILE A 90 -12.06 -4.55 18.08
N ASN A 91 -13.13 -5.33 17.91
CA ASN A 91 -14.44 -4.81 17.55
C ASN A 91 -15.04 -3.99 18.69
N GLY A 92 -14.96 -4.48 19.93
CA GLY A 92 -15.34 -3.72 21.12
C GLY A 92 -14.54 -2.42 21.25
N TYR A 93 -13.22 -2.50 21.11
CA TYR A 93 -12.34 -1.32 21.11
C TYR A 93 -12.71 -0.32 20.00
N TRP A 94 -13.06 -0.80 18.81
CA TRP A 94 -13.50 0.05 17.71
C TRP A 94 -14.82 0.77 18.02
N LYS A 95 -15.81 0.03 18.51
CA LYS A 95 -17.13 0.57 18.89
C LYS A 95 -17.02 1.63 19.98
N HIS A 96 -16.16 1.42 20.98
CA HIS A 96 -15.94 2.39 22.06
C HIS A 96 -15.18 3.64 21.63
N ASN A 97 -14.24 3.52 20.68
CA ASN A 97 -13.36 4.66 20.37
C ASN A 97 -14.09 5.77 19.61
N GLN A 98 -15.30 5.55 19.05
CA GLN A 98 -16.11 6.45 18.21
C GLN A 98 -15.36 7.12 17.01
N LYS A 99 -14.05 6.93 16.94
CA LYS A 99 -13.15 7.48 15.94
C LYS A 99 -13.33 6.71 14.66
N LYS A 100 -13.38 7.49 13.58
CA LYS A 100 -13.60 7.02 12.21
C LYS A 100 -12.46 6.10 11.71
N GLN A 101 -11.24 6.23 12.24
CA GLN A 101 -10.10 5.36 11.96
C GLN A 101 -9.48 4.84 13.25
N LEU A 102 -9.25 3.53 13.32
CA LEU A 102 -8.73 2.85 14.51
C LEU A 102 -7.21 3.01 14.63
N LYS A 103 -6.76 3.23 15.87
CA LYS A 103 -5.33 3.20 16.22
C LYS A 103 -5.03 1.92 16.98
N CYS A 104 -3.94 1.25 16.61
CA CYS A 104 -3.49 0.02 17.26
C CYS A 104 -3.39 0.21 18.79
N PRO A 105 -4.02 -0.66 19.60
CA PRO A 105 -3.88 -0.63 21.06
C PRO A 105 -2.43 -0.77 21.55
N CYS A 106 -1.60 -1.55 20.84
CA CYS A 106 -0.21 -1.80 21.25
C CYS A 106 0.73 -0.64 20.90
N CYS A 107 0.69 -0.15 19.65
CA CYS A 107 1.68 0.80 19.15
C CYS A 107 1.10 2.15 18.67
N ARG A 108 -0.21 2.34 18.80
CA ARG A 108 -0.95 3.57 18.39
C ARG A 108 -0.86 3.92 16.90
N ALA A 109 -0.26 3.06 16.07
CA ALA A 109 -0.23 3.20 14.62
C ALA A 109 -1.64 3.21 14.03
N LYS A 110 -1.87 3.96 12.95
CA LYS A 110 -3.15 3.99 12.24
C LYS A 110 -3.35 2.68 11.49
N ILE A 111 -4.51 2.05 11.67
CA ILE A 111 -4.88 0.81 10.98
C ILE A 111 -5.83 1.16 9.83
N SER A 112 -5.52 0.73 8.61
CA SER A 112 -6.43 0.88 7.46
C SER A 112 -7.11 -0.44 7.07
N THR A 113 -6.49 -1.57 7.39
CA THR A 113 -6.92 -2.90 6.96
C THR A 113 -6.49 -3.94 7.97
N PHE A 114 -7.30 -4.98 8.09
CA PHE A 114 -7.00 -6.18 8.87
C PHE A 114 -6.90 -7.39 7.94
N ALA A 115 -5.97 -8.28 8.26
CA ALA A 115 -5.85 -9.61 7.70
C ALA A 115 -6.34 -10.65 8.71
N LYS A 116 -6.88 -11.76 8.23
CA LYS A 116 -7.29 -12.88 9.09
C LYS A 116 -6.07 -13.70 9.53
N SER A 117 -6.16 -14.35 10.68
CA SER A 117 -5.20 -15.40 11.03
C SER A 117 -5.22 -16.54 10.01
N LYS A 118 -4.07 -17.19 9.79
CA LYS A 118 -3.90 -18.29 8.83
C LYS A 118 -4.70 -19.55 9.19
N LYS A 119 -4.90 -19.81 10.48
CA LYS A 119 -5.60 -21.00 10.99
C LYS A 119 -6.94 -20.64 11.64
N LEU A 120 -7.60 -19.60 11.12
CA LEU A 120 -8.88 -19.15 11.67
C LEU A 120 -9.92 -20.29 11.59
N GLN A 121 -10.57 -20.61 12.71
CA GLN A 121 -11.64 -21.60 12.76
C GLN A 121 -12.81 -21.20 11.85
N ASP A 122 -13.40 -22.17 11.16
CA ASP A 122 -14.48 -21.94 10.19
C ASP A 122 -15.70 -21.23 10.81
N GLU A 123 -16.04 -21.58 12.05
CA GLU A 123 -17.10 -20.92 12.84
C GLU A 123 -16.89 -19.41 13.00
N PHE A 124 -15.63 -18.98 13.14
CA PHE A 124 -15.26 -17.57 13.34
C PHE A 124 -14.95 -16.83 12.03
N GLN A 125 -14.87 -17.54 10.90
CA GLN A 125 -14.58 -16.90 9.60
C GLN A 125 -15.65 -15.91 9.20
N GLN A 126 -16.94 -16.22 9.42
CA GLN A 126 -18.04 -15.35 9.04
C GLN A 126 -18.04 -14.06 9.86
N GLU A 127 -17.90 -14.17 11.18
CA GLU A 127 -17.79 -13.00 12.08
C GLU A 127 -16.58 -12.12 11.71
N CYS A 128 -15.43 -12.76 11.45
CA CYS A 128 -14.21 -12.09 11.04
C CYS A 128 -14.38 -11.35 9.72
N ASN A 129 -14.96 -12.01 8.71
CA ASN A 129 -15.27 -11.41 7.41
C ASN A 129 -16.15 -10.17 7.57
N GLN A 130 -17.22 -10.30 8.35
CA GLN A 130 -18.17 -9.22 8.56
C GLN A 130 -17.48 -8.01 9.20
N PHE A 131 -16.71 -8.22 10.27
CA PHE A 131 -15.95 -7.15 10.92
C PHE A 131 -14.97 -6.46 9.95
N ILE A 132 -14.17 -7.23 9.19
CA ILE A 132 -13.17 -6.68 8.26
C ILE A 132 -13.86 -5.87 7.15
N LEU A 133 -14.96 -6.37 6.61
CA LEU A 133 -15.74 -5.69 5.57
C LEU A 133 -16.36 -4.39 6.11
N GLU A 134 -17.01 -4.43 7.26
CA GLU A 134 -17.59 -3.24 7.91
C GLU A 134 -16.52 -2.18 8.18
N TYR A 135 -15.36 -2.59 8.70
CA TYR A 135 -14.24 -1.68 8.94
C TYR A 135 -13.71 -1.07 7.64
N ARG A 136 -13.54 -1.88 6.59
CA ARG A 136 -13.04 -1.45 5.29
C ARG A 136 -13.99 -0.46 4.63
N VAL A 137 -15.29 -0.76 4.57
CA VAL A 137 -16.33 0.13 4.04
C VAL A 137 -16.33 1.46 4.78
N ARG A 138 -16.25 1.43 6.11
CA ARG A 138 -16.20 2.66 6.91
C ARG A 138 -14.95 3.50 6.62
N CYS A 139 -13.81 2.86 6.38
CA CYS A 139 -12.58 3.56 5.96
C CYS A 139 -12.66 4.10 4.51
N THR A 140 -13.32 3.40 3.58
CA THR A 140 -13.43 3.82 2.17
C THR A 140 -14.47 4.91 1.95
N VAL A 141 -15.63 4.86 2.62
CA VAL A 141 -16.65 5.91 2.57
C VAL A 141 -16.05 7.28 2.94
N LEU A 142 -15.05 7.33 3.82
CA LEU A 142 -14.34 8.58 4.16
C LEU A 142 -13.48 9.12 3.02
N LYS A 143 -12.80 8.23 2.28
CA LYS A 143 -12.05 8.64 1.09
C LYS A 143 -13.00 9.15 0.00
N TYR A 144 -14.15 8.50 -0.14
CA TYR A 144 -15.09 8.78 -1.23
C TYR A 144 -16.00 9.99 -0.98
N ASN A 145 -16.51 10.21 0.24
CA ASN A 145 -17.46 11.31 0.50
C ASN A 145 -16.84 12.71 0.59
N ILE A 146 -15.54 12.83 0.89
CA ILE A 146 -14.92 14.15 1.17
C ILE A 146 -13.82 14.47 0.17
N ILE A 147 -12.90 13.54 -0.08
CA ILE A 147 -11.68 13.82 -0.84
C ILE A 147 -11.94 13.69 -2.35
N TYR A 148 -12.66 12.65 -2.74
CA TYR A 148 -12.93 12.33 -4.14
C TYR A 148 -13.77 13.38 -4.89
N PRO A 149 -14.90 13.91 -4.36
CA PRO A 149 -15.70 14.92 -5.08
C PRO A 149 -14.91 16.21 -5.30
N PHE A 150 -14.11 16.65 -4.32
CA PHE A 150 -13.30 17.85 -4.46
C PHE A 150 -12.25 17.71 -5.57
N GLN A 151 -11.57 16.56 -5.64
CA GLN A 151 -10.59 16.30 -6.69
C GLN A 151 -11.23 16.23 -8.07
N ILE A 152 -12.41 15.59 -8.20
CA ILE A 152 -13.15 15.55 -9.47
C ILE A 152 -13.55 16.96 -9.90
N ILE A 153 -14.14 17.76 -9.00
CA ILE A 153 -14.58 19.13 -9.31
C ILE A 153 -13.38 19.99 -9.72
N ALA A 154 -12.25 19.90 -9.02
CA ALA A 154 -11.04 20.62 -9.37
C ALA A 154 -10.50 20.23 -10.75
N ASN A 155 -10.52 18.93 -11.08
CA ASN A 155 -10.04 18.45 -12.36
C ASN A 155 -10.99 18.84 -13.51
N ILE A 156 -12.30 18.80 -13.28
CA ILE A 156 -13.31 19.29 -14.23
C ILE A 156 -13.11 20.79 -14.48
N TYR A 157 -12.93 21.60 -13.43
CA TYR A 157 -12.71 23.03 -13.58
C TYR A 157 -11.44 23.33 -14.38
N LYS A 158 -10.35 22.58 -14.15
CA LYS A 158 -9.10 22.69 -14.90
C LYS A 158 -9.32 22.41 -16.39
N HIS A 159 -10.03 21.35 -16.73
CA HIS A 159 -10.30 20.99 -18.13
C HIS A 159 -11.30 21.93 -18.81
N LEU A 160 -12.34 22.38 -18.10
CA LEU A 160 -13.24 23.42 -18.60
C LEU A 160 -12.47 24.71 -18.88
N GLY A 161 -11.58 25.14 -17.99
CA GLY A 161 -10.74 26.31 -18.21
C GLY A 161 -9.86 26.22 -19.46
N GLN A 162 -9.35 25.03 -19.80
CA GLN A 162 -8.61 24.79 -21.04
C GLN A 162 -9.48 24.96 -22.29
N LEU A 163 -10.73 24.47 -22.26
CA LEU A 163 -11.69 24.66 -23.35
C LEU A 163 -12.06 26.14 -23.52
N PHE A 164 -12.26 26.87 -22.42
CA PHE A 164 -12.50 28.32 -22.44
C PHE A 164 -11.34 29.08 -23.10
N ASN A 165 -10.10 28.71 -22.81
CA ASN A 165 -8.94 29.31 -23.46
C ASN A 165 -8.90 29.02 -24.97
N LEU A 166 -9.27 27.80 -25.39
CA LEU A 166 -9.36 27.45 -26.80
C LEU A 166 -10.45 28.27 -27.51
N CYS A 167 -11.63 28.42 -26.90
CA CYS A 167 -12.71 29.26 -27.42
C CYS A 167 -12.27 30.72 -27.58
N LYS A 168 -11.50 31.28 -26.64
CA LYS A 168 -10.95 32.64 -26.74
C LYS A 168 -9.98 32.79 -27.91
N ILE A 169 -9.13 31.79 -28.15
CA ILE A 169 -8.19 31.79 -29.29
C ILE A 169 -8.96 31.73 -30.62
N LEU A 170 -9.94 30.82 -30.73
CA LEU A 170 -10.77 30.68 -31.93
C LEU A 170 -11.59 31.94 -32.20
N LEU A 171 -12.13 32.57 -31.16
CA LEU A 171 -12.88 33.82 -31.28
C LEU A 171 -11.98 34.96 -31.76
N LYS A 172 -10.75 35.07 -31.22
CA LYS A 172 -9.75 36.05 -31.68
C LYS A 172 -9.40 35.83 -33.16
N LEU A 173 -9.19 34.59 -33.58
CA LEU A 173 -8.92 34.24 -34.97
C LEU A 173 -10.10 34.57 -35.88
N SER A 174 -11.33 34.27 -35.43
CA SER A 174 -12.57 34.59 -36.16
C SER A 174 -12.70 36.09 -36.41
N ILE A 175 -12.41 36.94 -35.41
CA ILE A 175 -12.46 38.40 -35.57
C ILE A 175 -11.39 38.87 -36.56
N GLN A 176 -10.18 38.33 -36.49
CA GLN A 176 -9.11 38.68 -37.44
C GLN A 176 -9.49 38.34 -38.88
N LEU A 177 -10.09 37.18 -39.11
CA LEU A 177 -10.55 36.75 -40.43
C LEU A 177 -11.70 37.64 -40.94
N GLN A 178 -12.65 38.00 -40.07
CA GLN A 178 -13.73 38.93 -40.40
C GLN A 178 -13.21 40.31 -40.81
N LEU A 179 -12.21 40.86 -40.11
CA LEU A 179 -11.62 42.16 -40.45
C LEU A 179 -10.97 42.15 -41.85
N VAL A 180 -10.26 41.08 -42.20
CA VAL A 180 -9.66 40.91 -43.52
C VAL A 180 -10.75 40.83 -44.60
N LEU A 181 -11.80 40.04 -44.36
CA LEU A 181 -12.92 39.91 -45.29
C LEU A 181 -13.69 41.23 -45.47
N CYS A 182 -13.92 41.99 -44.39
CA CYS A 182 -14.50 43.33 -44.46
C CYS A 182 -13.63 44.27 -45.31
N PHE A 183 -12.30 44.20 -45.18
CA PHE A 183 -11.40 45.01 -46.00
C PHE A 183 -11.45 44.63 -47.49
N ILE A 184 -11.49 43.33 -47.80
CA ILE A 184 -11.68 42.83 -49.18
C ILE A 184 -13.03 43.29 -49.73
N LEU A 185 -14.10 43.20 -48.95
CA LEU A 185 -15.43 43.67 -49.32
C LEU A 185 -15.46 45.18 -49.57
N CYS A 186 -14.79 45.98 -48.73
CA CYS A 186 -14.65 47.42 -48.97
C CYS A 186 -13.92 47.73 -50.27
N ILE A 187 -12.83 47.01 -50.58
CA ILE A 187 -12.12 47.14 -51.87
C ILE A 187 -13.02 46.75 -53.04
N TYR A 188 -13.80 45.67 -52.87
CA TYR A 188 -14.77 45.22 -53.87
C TYR A 188 -15.83 46.30 -54.15
N VAL A 189 -16.45 46.87 -53.11
CA VAL A 189 -17.47 47.93 -53.25
C VAL A 189 -16.88 49.24 -53.81
N LEU A 190 -15.63 49.58 -53.47
CA LEU A 190 -14.97 50.79 -53.95
C LEU A 190 -14.32 50.64 -55.33
N SER A 191 -14.29 49.43 -55.89
CA SER A 191 -13.73 49.16 -57.20
C SER A 191 -14.63 49.76 -58.28
N PRO A 192 -14.11 50.63 -59.17
CA PRO A 192 -14.89 51.21 -60.28
C PRO A 192 -15.21 50.20 -61.39
N ILE A 193 -14.84 48.93 -61.22
CA ILE A 193 -15.07 47.83 -62.15
C ILE A 193 -16.14 46.94 -61.52
N ASP A 194 -17.40 47.12 -61.93
CA ASP A 194 -18.47 46.14 -61.73
C ASP A 194 -18.07 44.86 -62.49
N LEU A 195 -17.37 43.94 -61.81
CA LEU A 195 -16.79 42.75 -62.43
C LEU A 195 -17.84 41.70 -62.85
N PHE A 196 -19.12 41.93 -62.50
CA PHE A 196 -20.26 41.14 -62.93
C PHE A 196 -21.36 42.08 -63.42
N PRO A 197 -21.55 42.28 -64.74
CA PRO A 197 -22.75 42.92 -65.22
C PRO A 197 -23.94 42.03 -64.84
N GLU A 198 -24.76 42.50 -63.91
CA GLU A 198 -25.90 41.80 -63.29
C GLU A 198 -26.88 41.22 -64.34
N ALA A 199 -26.85 41.77 -65.55
CA ALA A 199 -27.63 41.32 -66.70
C ALA A 199 -27.13 40.04 -67.41
N ILE A 200 -25.87 39.61 -67.23
CA ILE A 200 -25.26 38.50 -67.99
C ILE A 200 -25.19 37.19 -67.17
N PHE A 201 -25.20 37.27 -65.83
CA PHE A 201 -24.93 36.12 -64.95
C PHE A 201 -25.94 35.97 -63.79
N GLY A 202 -27.23 36.30 -63.97
CA GLY A 202 -28.22 36.45 -62.88
C GLY A 202 -28.20 35.43 -61.71
N VAL A 203 -27.80 34.17 -61.92
CA VAL A 203 -27.62 33.18 -60.82
C VAL A 203 -26.42 33.47 -59.92
N LEU A 204 -25.32 34.02 -60.45
CA LEU A 204 -24.12 34.38 -59.68
C LEU A 204 -24.34 35.57 -58.75
N GLY A 205 -25.19 36.54 -59.13
CA GLY A 205 -25.57 37.64 -58.24
C GLY A 205 -26.30 37.15 -56.98
N LEU A 206 -27.19 36.17 -57.13
CA LEU A 206 -27.87 35.54 -55.99
C LEU A 206 -26.90 34.78 -55.05
N VAL A 207 -25.81 34.22 -55.60
CA VAL A 207 -24.78 33.56 -54.78
C VAL A 207 -24.01 34.59 -53.96
N ASP A 208 -23.71 35.76 -54.52
CA ASP A 208 -23.03 36.84 -53.80
C ASP A 208 -23.89 37.42 -52.66
N ASP A 209 -25.17 37.66 -52.92
CA ASP A 209 -26.14 38.09 -51.90
C ASP A 209 -26.24 37.08 -50.74
N LEU A 210 -26.28 35.78 -51.08
CA LEU A 210 -26.33 34.70 -50.09
C LEU A 210 -25.04 34.63 -49.26
N LEU A 211 -23.87 34.82 -49.88
CA LEU A 211 -22.60 34.89 -49.17
C LEU A 211 -22.53 36.11 -48.25
N CYS A 212 -23.06 37.26 -48.66
CA CYS A 212 -23.16 38.45 -47.83
C CYS A 212 -24.05 38.21 -46.60
N ILE A 213 -25.21 37.56 -46.76
CA ILE A 213 -26.09 37.20 -45.65
C ILE A 213 -25.38 36.23 -44.68
N ILE A 214 -24.72 35.19 -45.19
CA ILE A 214 -23.95 34.24 -44.36
C ILE A 214 -22.86 34.98 -43.58
N PHE A 215 -22.16 35.91 -44.22
CA PHE A 215 -21.12 36.71 -43.58
C PHE A 215 -21.66 37.59 -42.45
N ILE A 216 -22.79 38.27 -42.66
CA ILE A 216 -23.47 39.07 -41.64
C ILE A 216 -23.92 38.20 -40.46
N VAL A 217 -24.55 37.05 -40.74
CA VAL A 217 -24.97 36.10 -39.70
C VAL A 217 -23.78 35.61 -38.88
N TRP A 218 -22.66 35.32 -39.54
CA TRP A 218 -21.43 34.92 -38.85
C TRP A 218 -20.87 36.04 -37.94
N ILE A 219 -20.90 37.31 -38.38
CA ILE A 219 -20.54 38.45 -37.53
C ILE A 219 -21.46 38.52 -36.30
N LEU A 220 -22.78 38.39 -36.48
CA LEU A 220 -23.74 38.45 -35.38
C LEU A 220 -23.51 37.33 -34.36
N ILE A 221 -23.28 36.10 -34.82
CA ILE A 221 -22.95 34.96 -33.96
C ILE A 221 -21.66 35.25 -33.17
N THR A 222 -20.61 35.73 -33.84
CA THR A 222 -19.35 36.09 -33.18
C THR A 222 -19.55 37.18 -32.12
N GLN A 223 -20.38 38.20 -32.36
CA GLN A 223 -20.70 39.25 -31.39
C GLN A 223 -21.47 38.71 -30.16
N ILE A 224 -22.41 37.81 -30.37
CA ILE A 224 -23.14 37.13 -29.28
C ILE A 224 -22.16 36.29 -28.45
N MET A 225 -21.26 35.55 -29.10
CA MET A 225 -20.25 34.74 -28.42
C MET A 225 -19.26 35.60 -27.63
N ILE A 226 -18.86 36.79 -28.13
CA ILE A 226 -18.03 37.72 -27.36
C ILE A 226 -18.74 38.11 -26.05
N ARG A 227 -20.02 38.50 -26.09
CA ARG A 227 -20.79 38.91 -24.89
C ARG A 227 -21.02 37.78 -23.89
N ILE A 228 -21.04 36.52 -24.33
CA ILE A 228 -21.22 35.37 -23.45
C ILE A 228 -19.89 35.01 -22.76
N PHE A 229 -18.77 35.17 -23.44
CA PHE A 229 -17.46 34.70 -22.99
C PHE A 229 -16.54 35.78 -22.39
N PHE A 230 -16.87 37.06 -22.57
CA PHE A 230 -16.16 38.24 -22.04
C PHE A 230 -17.14 39.26 -21.46
#